data_AF-A0A3A4JWW3-F1
#
_entry.id   AF-A0A3A4JWW3-F1
#
_cell.length_a   1.000
_cell.length_b   1.000
_cell.length_c   1.000
_cell.angle_alpha   90.00
_cell.angle_beta   90.00
_cell.angle_gamma   90.00
#
_symmetry.space_group_name_H-M   'P 1'
#
loop_
_entity.id
_entity.type
_entity.pdbx_description
1 polymer ?
#
loop_
_entity_poly.entity_id
_entity_poly.type
_entity_poly.pdbx_seq_one_letter_code
_entity_poly.pdbx_strand_id
1 'polypeptide(L)'
;MMTKRAQIVKDILWTLVFWGVAAGALRLWMGLGETTHLSDAMPWGVWKILNMLGGAALSTSGFMLGVLVYVLRRERFRPLVRPAILIAALGYGSSLFALLFDIGLPHRFWHPVFMWNLHSFLFEVFWCVSLYFMIAALEALPIVLQDRAKRLTHVLHGAVLGLVIVGASLSTLHHSSLGSLFLLTPQRLHALWYSPLLPLMFLLSAFGGGVMFLIAVRIVYAWMFDPEPVFGWVSFAPPRNVCGGKGDESPTPGRELPTLSSLGVIAAVILALYLAVKVFDSLWYGNWRQIDASRWETWLWLLDLTLTAVIPVVLIAVPAGRRSVVGLLTAGACGAAGLVLNRLNVGVFGFFADAGSFYFPSLAEWSLSLGIIAGAALVYLWLAERARIFGDGAARPDGGLKAAFESFAQFWRYTPGVSEFRRHSLIAVVMLPLAFASLSGHSEAVSGFPKIEPPIGLDATRARLRLDGDRQGESTVFNHASHQQRLGGEQSCRVCHHISLPNDKATPCWRCHRQMNEATDLFNHFGHMERVAAKEKLGGLHPANASCVFCHESGGPKLSETAKPCLECHKEDMAIVYPWDFGDYKKPNLHHPHSYREAMHKLCIGCHRAKQNELGKTGMDECGHCHRKD
;
A
#
# COMPACT_ATOMS: atom_id res chain seq x y z
N MET A 1 -33.55 17.86 9.75
CA MET A 1 -33.01 19.16 10.20
C MET A 1 -31.51 18.96 10.37
N MET A 2 -30.66 19.73 9.70
CA MET A 2 -29.20 19.50 9.73
C MET A 2 -28.67 19.91 11.11
N THR A 3 -27.96 19.01 11.80
CA THR A 3 -27.40 19.32 13.12
C THR A 3 -26.22 20.30 12.97
N LYS A 4 -25.96 21.14 13.97
CA LYS A 4 -24.78 22.04 13.99
C LYS A 4 -23.47 21.26 13.80
N ARG A 5 -23.40 20.03 14.33
CA ARG A 5 -22.26 19.12 14.16
C ARG A 5 -22.06 18.71 12.71
N ALA A 6 -23.14 18.32 12.03
CA ALA A 6 -23.09 17.96 10.62
C ALA A 6 -22.65 19.13 9.73
N GLN A 7 -23.06 20.35 10.07
CA GLN A 7 -22.64 21.55 9.36
C GLN A 7 -21.13 21.79 9.47
N ILE A 8 -20.58 21.78 10.70
CA ILE A 8 -19.14 21.98 10.93
C ILE A 8 -18.31 20.94 10.18
N VAL A 9 -18.71 19.66 10.22
CA VAL A 9 -18.01 18.59 9.49
C VAL A 9 -18.01 18.86 7.99
N LYS A 10 -19.15 19.25 7.41
CA LYS A 10 -19.23 19.60 5.98
C LYS A 10 -18.37 20.79 5.62
N ASP A 11 -18.32 21.82 6.45
CA ASP A 11 -17.51 23.02 6.21
C ASP A 11 -16.00 22.68 6.20
N ILE A 12 -15.56 21.80 7.12
CA ILE A 12 -14.19 21.27 7.12
C ILE A 12 -13.92 20.48 5.83
N LEU A 13 -14.82 19.59 5.44
CA LEU A 13 -14.66 18.80 4.22
C LEU A 13 -14.60 19.68 2.96
N TRP A 14 -15.44 20.72 2.86
CA TRP A 14 -15.40 21.66 1.74
C TRP A 14 -14.08 22.41 1.69
N THR A 15 -13.56 22.83 2.84
CA THR A 15 -12.24 23.49 2.93
C THR A 15 -11.14 22.57 2.39
N LEU A 16 -11.15 21.28 2.78
CA LEU A 16 -10.21 20.28 2.25
C LEU A 16 -10.37 20.05 0.75
N VAL A 17 -11.61 20.04 0.24
CA VAL A 17 -11.86 19.94 -1.21
C VAL A 17 -11.28 21.13 -1.97
N PHE A 18 -11.52 22.37 -1.53
CA PHE A 18 -10.95 23.54 -2.20
C PHE A 18 -9.41 23.52 -2.16
N TRP A 19 -8.83 23.09 -1.05
CA TRP A 19 -7.39 22.92 -0.92
C TRP A 19 -6.85 21.85 -1.87
N GLY A 20 -7.53 20.71 -1.99
CA GLY A 20 -7.14 19.64 -2.92
C GLY A 20 -7.36 20.01 -4.39
N VAL A 21 -8.40 20.77 -4.73
CA VAL A 21 -8.62 21.29 -6.09
C VAL A 21 -7.49 22.23 -6.49
N ALA A 22 -7.08 23.13 -5.60
CA ALA A 22 -5.94 24.02 -5.84
C ALA A 22 -4.65 23.23 -6.09
N ALA A 23 -4.37 22.21 -5.27
CA ALA A 23 -3.20 21.35 -5.45
C ALA A 23 -3.27 20.50 -6.72
N GLY A 24 -4.45 19.98 -7.08
CA GLY A 24 -4.69 19.27 -8.33
C GLY A 24 -4.44 20.14 -9.56
N ALA A 25 -4.93 21.39 -9.53
CA ALA A 25 -4.66 22.37 -10.60
C ALA A 25 -3.17 22.70 -10.70
N LEU A 26 -2.51 22.95 -9.57
CA LEU A 26 -1.07 23.20 -9.50
C LEU A 26 -0.27 22.05 -10.10
N ARG A 27 -0.67 20.81 -9.79
CA ARG A 27 -0.02 19.60 -10.28
C ARG A 27 -0.19 19.39 -11.77
N LEU A 28 -1.39 19.62 -12.31
CA LEU A 28 -1.63 19.54 -13.75
C LEU A 28 -0.85 20.63 -14.51
N TRP A 29 -0.58 21.77 -13.86
CA TRP A 29 0.18 22.88 -14.45
C TRP A 29 1.70 22.70 -14.37
N MET A 30 2.23 22.34 -13.19
CA MET A 30 3.67 22.31 -12.90
C MET A 30 4.28 20.90 -13.03
N GLY A 31 3.46 19.85 -13.09
CA GLY A 31 3.90 18.46 -13.18
C GLY A 31 4.27 17.83 -11.82
N LEU A 32 4.75 16.59 -11.90
CA LEU A 32 5.06 15.76 -10.72
C LEU A 32 6.27 16.24 -9.94
N GLY A 33 7.33 16.69 -10.63
CA GLY A 33 8.60 17.05 -10.00
C GLY A 33 8.48 18.19 -8.98
N GLU A 34 7.67 19.21 -9.29
CA GLU A 34 7.51 20.39 -8.42
C GLU A 34 6.45 20.19 -7.32
N THR A 35 5.48 19.31 -7.54
CA THR A 35 4.34 19.13 -6.63
C THR A 35 4.48 17.94 -5.70
N THR A 36 5.53 17.13 -5.86
CA THR A 36 5.75 15.94 -5.04
C THR A 36 7.19 15.89 -4.56
N HIS A 37 7.43 15.19 -3.45
CA HIS A 37 8.79 14.89 -2.99
C HIS A 37 9.26 13.50 -3.45
N LEU A 38 8.70 13.00 -4.55
CA LEU A 38 9.07 11.71 -5.11
C LEU A 38 10.51 11.75 -5.65
N SER A 39 11.14 10.58 -5.70
CA SER A 39 12.48 10.41 -6.30
C SER A 39 12.55 9.11 -7.08
N ASP A 40 13.59 8.92 -7.86
CA ASP A 40 13.79 7.65 -8.59
C ASP A 40 13.91 6.44 -7.64
N ALA A 41 14.42 6.66 -6.42
CA ALA A 41 14.47 5.63 -5.38
C ALA A 41 13.09 5.36 -4.77
N MET A 42 12.25 6.39 -4.62
CA MET A 42 10.90 6.33 -4.04
C MET A 42 9.86 6.91 -5.03
N PRO A 43 9.51 6.14 -6.09
CA PRO A 43 8.64 6.64 -7.15
C PRO A 43 7.16 6.67 -6.72
N TRP A 44 6.78 5.93 -5.67
CA TRP A 44 5.43 5.95 -5.11
C TRP A 44 5.44 6.55 -3.71
N GLY A 45 4.58 7.54 -3.52
CA GLY A 45 4.44 8.25 -2.26
C GLY A 45 3.24 7.80 -1.45
N VAL A 46 3.16 8.29 -0.21
CA VAL A 46 2.06 8.05 0.74
C VAL A 46 0.70 8.34 0.10
N TRP A 47 0.57 9.42 -0.64
CA TRP A 47 -0.69 9.86 -1.22
C TRP A 47 -1.26 8.85 -2.23
N LYS A 48 -0.42 8.32 -3.15
CA LYS A 48 -0.80 7.26 -4.10
C LYS A 48 -1.27 6.00 -3.36
N ILE A 49 -0.50 5.56 -2.37
CA ILE A 49 -0.84 4.35 -1.61
C ILE A 49 -2.09 4.56 -0.75
N LEU A 50 -2.28 5.75 -0.18
CA LEU A 50 -3.44 6.11 0.63
C LEU A 50 -4.72 6.16 -0.21
N ASN A 51 -4.72 6.91 -1.32
CA ASN A 51 -5.91 7.08 -2.15
C ASN A 51 -6.24 5.83 -2.98
N MET A 52 -5.22 5.14 -3.52
CA MET A 52 -5.44 4.02 -4.43
C MET A 52 -5.51 2.69 -3.68
N LEU A 53 -4.48 2.31 -2.91
CA LEU A 53 -4.47 1.00 -2.22
C LEU A 53 -5.30 1.02 -0.94
N GLY A 54 -5.16 2.06 -0.12
CA GLY A 54 -5.92 2.25 1.11
C GLY A 54 -7.41 2.50 0.84
N GLY A 55 -7.71 3.46 -0.04
CA GLY A 55 -9.07 3.80 -0.46
C GLY A 55 -9.83 2.61 -1.03
N ALA A 56 -9.26 1.91 -2.02
CA ALA A 56 -9.88 0.71 -2.58
C ALA A 56 -10.07 -0.40 -1.53
N ALA A 57 -9.13 -0.59 -0.61
CA ALA A 57 -9.24 -1.61 0.44
C ALA A 57 -10.36 -1.29 1.45
N LEU A 58 -10.55 -0.03 1.83
CA LEU A 58 -11.66 0.40 2.70
C LEU A 58 -13.03 0.22 2.03
N SER A 59 -13.08 0.30 0.70
CA SER A 59 -14.29 0.17 -0.12
C SER A 59 -14.81 -1.25 -0.32
N THR A 60 -14.13 -2.26 0.22
CA THR A 60 -14.52 -3.67 0.11
C THR A 60 -15.84 -4.06 0.78
N SER A 61 -16.39 -3.20 1.65
CA SER A 61 -17.64 -3.51 2.35
C SER A 61 -18.84 -3.75 1.41
N GLY A 62 -18.89 -3.09 0.25
CA GLY A 62 -20.03 -3.18 -0.68
C GLY A 62 -20.28 -4.60 -1.19
N PHE A 63 -19.26 -5.24 -1.78
CA PHE A 63 -19.44 -6.62 -2.25
C PHE A 63 -19.55 -7.61 -1.08
N MET A 64 -18.87 -7.37 0.05
CA MET A 64 -18.93 -8.29 1.20
C MET A 64 -20.36 -8.37 1.76
N LEU A 65 -21.03 -7.23 1.88
CA LEU A 65 -22.45 -7.17 2.24
C LEU A 65 -23.33 -7.73 1.12
N GLY A 66 -22.97 -7.52 -0.14
CA GLY A 66 -23.62 -8.14 -1.29
C GLY A 66 -23.61 -9.67 -1.23
N VAL A 67 -22.46 -10.29 -0.95
CA VAL A 67 -22.31 -11.74 -0.77
C VAL A 67 -23.11 -12.21 0.45
N LEU A 68 -23.00 -11.53 1.60
CA LEU A 68 -23.73 -11.91 2.81
C LEU A 68 -25.25 -11.91 2.61
N VAL A 69 -25.79 -10.90 1.92
CA VAL A 69 -27.24 -10.75 1.74
C VAL A 69 -27.75 -11.54 0.54
N TYR A 70 -27.15 -11.38 -0.64
CA TYR A 70 -27.68 -11.96 -1.88
C TYR A 70 -27.25 -13.42 -2.11
N VAL A 71 -26.01 -13.78 -1.74
CA VAL A 71 -25.49 -15.15 -1.92
C VAL A 71 -25.79 -16.02 -0.70
N LEU A 72 -25.44 -15.55 0.50
CA LEU A 72 -25.60 -16.28 1.77
C LEU A 72 -26.98 -16.08 2.42
N ARG A 73 -27.86 -15.26 1.82
CA ARG A 73 -29.25 -15.01 2.27
C ARG A 73 -29.38 -14.56 3.73
N ARG A 74 -28.42 -13.78 4.22
CA ARG A 74 -28.47 -13.18 5.56
C ARG A 74 -29.18 -11.82 5.53
N GLU A 75 -30.51 -11.86 5.45
CA GLU A 75 -31.39 -10.68 5.34
C GLU A 75 -31.23 -9.66 6.48
N ARG A 76 -30.72 -10.09 7.63
CA ARG A 76 -30.44 -9.21 8.78
C ARG A 76 -29.54 -8.03 8.42
N PHE A 77 -28.62 -8.20 7.47
CA PHE A 77 -27.67 -7.14 7.06
C PHE A 77 -28.19 -6.25 5.93
N ARG A 78 -29.39 -6.51 5.40
CA ARG A 78 -29.99 -5.76 4.29
C ARG A 78 -30.02 -4.24 4.50
N PRO A 79 -30.29 -3.70 5.71
CA PRO A 79 -30.25 -2.26 5.94
C PRO A 79 -28.88 -1.60 5.65
N LEU A 80 -27.79 -2.38 5.69
CA LEU A 80 -26.43 -1.89 5.49
C LEU A 80 -25.92 -2.05 4.04
N VAL A 81 -26.70 -2.69 3.15
CA VAL A 81 -26.27 -2.94 1.75
C VAL A 81 -26.15 -1.64 0.97
N ARG A 82 -27.16 -0.76 1.02
CA ARG A 82 -27.14 0.53 0.32
C ARG A 82 -25.95 1.43 0.72
N PRO A 83 -25.68 1.66 2.01
CA PRO A 83 -24.52 2.45 2.39
C PRO A 83 -23.20 1.77 2.02
N ALA A 84 -23.11 0.44 2.06
CA ALA A 84 -21.91 -0.31 1.66
C ALA A 84 -21.62 -0.20 0.16
N ILE A 85 -22.65 -0.36 -0.70
CA ILE A 85 -22.53 -0.18 -2.16
C ILE A 85 -22.08 1.25 -2.48
N LEU A 86 -22.62 2.26 -1.77
CA LEU A 86 -22.22 3.63 -2.01
C LEU A 86 -20.77 3.90 -1.59
N ILE A 87 -20.32 3.36 -0.45
CA ILE A 87 -18.91 3.39 -0.03
C ILE A 87 -18.02 2.73 -1.07
N ALA A 88 -18.45 1.60 -1.64
CA ALA A 88 -17.73 0.94 -2.72
C ALA A 88 -17.63 1.85 -3.95
N ALA A 89 -18.76 2.30 -4.51
CA ALA A 89 -18.78 3.15 -5.70
C ALA A 89 -17.92 4.41 -5.54
N LEU A 90 -18.03 5.09 -4.40
CA LEU A 90 -17.29 6.33 -4.15
C LEU A 90 -15.80 6.10 -3.90
N GLY A 91 -15.39 5.07 -3.16
CA GLY A 91 -13.97 4.89 -2.89
C GLY A 91 -13.19 4.29 -4.06
N TYR A 92 -13.78 3.36 -4.85
CA TYR A 92 -13.15 2.96 -6.11
C TYR A 92 -13.18 4.09 -7.15
N GLY A 93 -14.25 4.88 -7.20
CA GLY A 93 -14.33 6.07 -8.05
C GLY A 93 -13.28 7.12 -7.68
N SER A 94 -13.09 7.39 -6.39
CA SER A 94 -12.05 8.31 -5.92
C SER A 94 -10.64 7.77 -6.15
N SER A 95 -10.46 6.44 -6.11
CA SER A 95 -9.18 5.79 -6.43
C SER A 95 -8.82 5.99 -7.90
N LEU A 96 -9.77 5.77 -8.83
CA LEU A 96 -9.58 6.06 -10.25
C LEU A 96 -9.37 7.55 -10.51
N PHE A 97 -10.11 8.40 -9.81
CA PHE A 97 -9.94 9.85 -9.92
C PHE A 97 -8.54 10.29 -9.46
N ALA A 98 -8.02 9.75 -8.36
CA ALA A 98 -6.66 10.01 -7.91
C ALA A 98 -5.61 9.54 -8.93
N LEU A 99 -5.85 8.40 -9.60
CA LEU A 99 -4.95 7.86 -10.63
C LEU A 99 -4.74 8.83 -11.81
N LEU A 100 -5.72 9.68 -12.14
CA LEU A 100 -5.53 10.73 -13.18
C LEU A 100 -4.40 11.70 -12.81
N PHE A 101 -4.22 11.99 -11.52
CA PHE A 101 -3.17 12.87 -11.04
C PHE A 101 -1.85 12.12 -10.80
N ASP A 102 -1.90 10.81 -10.55
CA ASP A 102 -0.71 9.98 -10.32
C ASP A 102 0.19 9.85 -11.56
N ILE A 103 -0.41 9.82 -12.75
CA ILE A 103 0.33 9.58 -13.99
C ILE A 103 0.95 10.86 -14.54
N GLY A 104 2.20 10.77 -15.01
CA GLY A 104 2.91 11.92 -15.58
C GLY A 104 2.28 12.50 -16.84
N LEU A 105 1.42 11.73 -17.54
CA LEU A 105 0.68 12.17 -18.73
C LEU A 105 -0.82 11.90 -18.57
N PRO A 106 -1.55 12.73 -17.79
CA PRO A 106 -2.98 12.52 -17.47
C PRO A 106 -3.89 12.36 -18.69
N HIS A 107 -3.61 13.07 -19.78
CA HIS A 107 -4.38 12.99 -21.03
C HIS A 107 -4.30 11.62 -21.72
N ARG A 108 -3.34 10.76 -21.34
CA ARG A 108 -3.19 9.38 -21.83
C ARG A 108 -3.85 8.33 -20.92
N PHE A 109 -4.65 8.76 -19.94
CA PHE A 109 -5.34 7.85 -19.02
C PHE A 109 -6.17 6.76 -19.72
N TRP A 110 -6.66 7.02 -20.93
CA TRP A 110 -7.43 6.07 -21.73
C TRP A 110 -6.58 4.97 -22.41
N HIS A 111 -5.26 5.11 -22.49
CA HIS A 111 -4.39 4.17 -23.20
C HIS A 111 -4.57 2.72 -22.74
N PRO A 112 -4.57 2.37 -21.44
CA PRO A 112 -4.71 0.98 -21.00
C PRO A 112 -6.06 0.33 -21.40
N VAL A 113 -7.06 1.12 -21.79
CA VAL A 113 -8.35 0.59 -22.29
C VAL A 113 -8.20 -0.06 -23.67
N PHE A 114 -7.30 0.44 -24.52
CA PHE A 114 -7.15 -0.03 -25.90
C PHE A 114 -5.76 -0.59 -26.22
N MET A 115 -4.72 -0.17 -25.50
CA MET A 115 -3.32 -0.60 -25.68
C MET A 115 -2.93 -1.58 -24.59
N TRP A 116 -3.28 -2.84 -24.81
CA TRP A 116 -3.19 -3.86 -23.77
C TRP A 116 -1.75 -4.34 -23.54
N ASN A 117 -1.39 -4.48 -22.27
CA ASN A 117 -0.14 -5.13 -21.84
C ASN A 117 -0.45 -6.19 -20.77
N LEU A 118 -0.71 -7.41 -21.22
CA LEU A 118 -1.12 -8.53 -20.37
C LEU A 118 -0.02 -9.03 -19.41
N HIS A 119 1.22 -8.57 -19.58
CA HIS A 119 2.34 -8.93 -18.71
C HIS A 119 2.52 -7.98 -17.51
N SER A 120 1.66 -6.97 -17.37
CA SER A 120 1.77 -5.95 -16.31
C SER A 120 0.65 -6.10 -15.27
N PHE A 121 1.02 -6.27 -14.00
CA PHE A 121 0.05 -6.22 -12.89
C PHE A 121 -0.69 -4.88 -12.81
N LEU A 122 -0.05 -3.77 -13.21
CA LEU A 122 -0.72 -2.46 -13.23
C LEU A 122 -1.82 -2.39 -14.29
N PHE A 123 -1.66 -3.10 -15.41
CA PHE A 123 -2.71 -3.22 -16.42
C PHE A 123 -3.89 -4.03 -15.90
N GLU A 124 -3.62 -5.17 -15.25
CA GLU A 124 -4.66 -6.00 -14.60
C GLU A 124 -5.42 -5.18 -13.54
N VAL A 125 -4.69 -4.54 -12.62
CA VAL A 125 -5.27 -3.72 -11.55
C VAL A 125 -6.13 -2.59 -12.12
N PHE A 126 -5.69 -1.90 -13.18
CA PHE A 126 -6.47 -0.85 -13.83
C PHE A 126 -7.83 -1.38 -14.32
N TRP A 127 -7.85 -2.51 -15.01
CA TRP A 127 -9.09 -3.11 -15.51
C TRP A 127 -9.99 -3.61 -14.39
N CYS A 128 -9.43 -4.30 -13.39
CA CYS A 128 -10.21 -4.79 -12.26
C CYS A 128 -10.87 -3.65 -11.48
N VAL A 129 -10.12 -2.58 -11.18
CA VAL A 129 -10.66 -1.39 -10.49
C VAL A 129 -11.71 -0.69 -11.35
N SER A 130 -11.45 -0.52 -12.64
CA SER A 130 -12.38 0.16 -13.57
C SER A 130 -13.69 -0.60 -13.74
N LEU A 131 -13.63 -1.91 -14.00
CA LEU A 131 -14.81 -2.76 -14.14
C LEU A 131 -15.59 -2.85 -12.83
N TYR A 132 -14.89 -2.96 -11.70
CA TYR A 132 -15.53 -2.97 -10.39
C TYR A 132 -16.23 -1.65 -10.09
N PHE A 133 -15.56 -0.52 -10.34
CA PHE A 133 -16.18 0.80 -10.20
C PHE A 133 -17.43 0.92 -11.08
N MET A 134 -17.37 0.45 -12.33
CA MET A 134 -18.54 0.45 -13.22
C MET A 134 -19.69 -0.37 -12.64
N ILE A 135 -19.44 -1.58 -12.12
CA ILE A 135 -20.47 -2.41 -11.48
C ILE A 135 -21.03 -1.72 -10.23
N ALA A 136 -20.17 -1.22 -9.34
CA ALA A 136 -20.59 -0.53 -8.13
C ALA A 136 -21.38 0.76 -8.45
N ALA A 137 -21.01 1.48 -9.50
CA ALA A 137 -21.76 2.64 -10.00
C ALA A 137 -23.14 2.23 -10.54
N LEU A 138 -23.24 1.13 -11.29
CA LEU A 138 -24.51 0.59 -11.77
C LEU A 138 -25.40 0.12 -10.60
N GLU A 139 -24.83 -0.49 -9.57
CA GLU A 139 -25.55 -0.89 -8.35
C GLU A 139 -25.98 0.32 -7.50
N ALA A 140 -25.18 1.38 -7.47
CA ALA A 140 -25.50 2.63 -6.80
C ALA A 140 -26.53 3.47 -7.58
N LEU A 141 -26.66 3.26 -8.90
CA LEU A 141 -27.48 4.09 -9.77
C LEU A 141 -28.97 4.15 -9.35
N PRO A 142 -29.65 3.06 -8.97
CA PRO A 142 -31.00 3.13 -8.42
C PRO A 142 -31.15 4.00 -7.17
N ILE A 143 -30.10 4.07 -6.33
CA ILE A 143 -30.08 4.91 -5.12
C ILE A 143 -30.05 6.39 -5.52
N VAL A 144 -29.30 6.72 -6.57
CA VAL A 144 -29.13 8.08 -7.10
C VAL A 144 -30.37 8.53 -7.89
N LEU A 145 -30.89 7.69 -8.78
CA LEU A 145 -31.98 8.04 -9.70
C LEU A 145 -33.38 7.95 -9.06
N GLN A 146 -33.55 7.18 -7.98
CA GLN A 146 -34.82 7.01 -7.28
C GLN A 146 -35.98 6.71 -8.25
N ASP A 147 -37.05 7.50 -8.23
CA ASP A 147 -38.25 7.32 -9.05
C ASP A 147 -38.12 7.81 -10.51
N ARG A 148 -37.01 8.46 -10.88
CA ARG A 148 -36.85 9.09 -12.21
C ARG A 148 -36.60 8.09 -13.34
N ALA A 149 -36.16 6.87 -13.04
CA ALA A 149 -35.73 5.90 -14.04
C ALA A 149 -36.30 4.48 -13.81
N LYS A 150 -37.60 4.37 -13.54
CA LYS A 150 -38.27 3.10 -13.16
C LYS A 150 -37.98 1.90 -14.09
N ARG A 151 -37.91 2.12 -15.41
CA ARG A 151 -37.57 1.06 -16.39
C ARG A 151 -36.16 0.53 -16.22
N LEU A 152 -35.18 1.43 -16.10
CA LEU A 152 -33.77 1.08 -15.90
C LEU A 152 -33.60 0.38 -14.55
N THR A 153 -34.25 0.90 -13.50
CA THR A 153 -34.29 0.27 -12.18
C THR A 153 -34.79 -1.17 -12.28
N HIS A 154 -35.88 -1.44 -13.00
CA HIS A 154 -36.42 -2.79 -13.15
C HIS A 154 -35.44 -3.76 -13.86
N VAL A 155 -34.76 -3.29 -14.91
CA VAL A 155 -33.73 -4.10 -15.61
C VAL A 155 -32.55 -4.41 -14.70
N LEU A 156 -32.03 -3.40 -14.00
CA LEU A 156 -30.91 -3.58 -13.07
C LEU A 156 -31.26 -4.55 -11.93
N HIS A 157 -32.49 -4.49 -11.41
CA HIS A 157 -32.94 -5.43 -10.38
C HIS A 157 -32.94 -6.90 -10.87
N GLY A 158 -33.29 -7.15 -12.14
CA GLY A 158 -33.19 -8.48 -12.72
C GLY A 158 -31.76 -8.98 -12.88
N ALA A 159 -30.81 -8.06 -13.06
CA ALA A 159 -29.38 -8.37 -13.22
C ALA A 159 -28.57 -8.35 -11.91
N VAL A 160 -29.14 -7.90 -10.79
CA VAL A 160 -28.43 -7.69 -9.50
C VAL A 160 -27.64 -8.93 -9.04
N LEU A 161 -28.20 -10.13 -9.14
CA LEU A 161 -27.48 -11.33 -8.70
C LEU A 161 -26.23 -11.59 -9.56
N GLY A 162 -26.34 -11.41 -10.88
CA GLY A 162 -25.21 -11.53 -11.80
C GLY A 162 -24.15 -10.47 -11.54
N LEU A 163 -24.57 -9.21 -11.35
CA LEU A 163 -23.68 -8.09 -11.01
C LEU A 163 -22.93 -8.34 -9.69
N VAL A 164 -23.62 -8.82 -8.65
CA VAL A 164 -23.00 -9.14 -7.36
C VAL A 164 -21.98 -10.27 -7.50
N ILE A 165 -22.27 -11.31 -8.28
CA ILE A 165 -21.32 -12.43 -8.49
C ILE A 165 -20.09 -11.95 -9.26
N VAL A 166 -20.28 -11.24 -10.38
CA VAL A 166 -19.18 -10.70 -11.18
C VAL A 166 -18.36 -9.70 -10.36
N GLY A 167 -19.03 -8.81 -9.63
CA GLY A 167 -18.40 -7.84 -8.74
C GLY A 167 -17.61 -8.50 -7.61
N ALA A 168 -18.14 -9.56 -6.99
CA ALA A 168 -17.43 -10.33 -5.96
C ALA A 168 -16.19 -11.04 -6.53
N SER A 169 -16.29 -11.65 -7.70
CA SER A 169 -15.15 -12.27 -8.39
C SER A 169 -14.06 -11.24 -8.72
N LEU A 170 -14.44 -10.10 -9.33
CA LEU A 170 -13.52 -9.01 -9.68
C LEU A 170 -12.87 -8.39 -8.45
N SER A 171 -13.62 -8.21 -7.36
CA SER A 171 -13.08 -7.69 -6.10
C SER A 171 -12.01 -8.61 -5.52
N THR A 172 -12.28 -9.92 -5.52
CA THR A 172 -11.33 -10.90 -4.98
C THR A 172 -10.05 -10.96 -5.82
N LEU A 173 -10.17 -10.92 -7.16
CA LEU A 173 -9.03 -10.82 -8.09
C LEU A 173 -8.24 -9.52 -7.90
N HIS A 174 -8.92 -8.39 -7.70
CA HIS A 174 -8.25 -7.11 -7.52
C HIS A 174 -7.40 -7.06 -6.24
N HIS A 175 -7.94 -7.52 -5.11
CA HIS A 175 -7.20 -7.45 -3.85
C HIS A 175 -6.07 -8.47 -3.78
N SER A 176 -6.20 -9.64 -4.42
CA SER A 176 -5.10 -10.58 -4.55
C SER A 176 -4.02 -10.06 -5.50
N SER A 177 -4.38 -9.54 -6.68
CA SER A 177 -3.42 -8.97 -7.65
C SER A 177 -2.68 -7.74 -7.12
N LEU A 178 -3.35 -6.88 -6.34
CA LEU A 178 -2.68 -5.80 -5.61
C LEU A 178 -1.61 -6.31 -4.63
N GLY A 179 -1.85 -7.45 -3.97
CA GLY A 179 -0.83 -8.10 -3.14
C GLY A 179 0.30 -8.70 -3.98
N SER A 180 -0.03 -9.32 -5.12
CA SER A 180 0.94 -9.92 -6.05
C SER A 180 1.91 -8.89 -6.64
N LEU A 181 1.49 -7.64 -6.82
CA LEU A 181 2.33 -6.54 -7.28
C LEU A 181 3.64 -6.40 -6.49
N PHE A 182 3.59 -6.65 -5.18
CA PHE A 182 4.75 -6.54 -4.28
C PHE A 182 5.63 -7.81 -4.26
N LEU A 183 5.17 -8.91 -4.86
CA LEU A 183 5.99 -10.10 -5.07
C LEU A 183 7.12 -9.85 -6.08
N LEU A 184 6.98 -8.83 -6.93
CA LEU A 184 8.01 -8.40 -7.87
C LEU A 184 9.18 -7.64 -7.21
N THR A 185 9.06 -7.30 -5.92
CA THR A 185 10.05 -6.49 -5.20
C THR A 185 10.67 -7.23 -4.01
N PRO A 186 11.10 -8.50 -4.13
CA PRO A 186 11.59 -9.29 -2.99
C PRO A 186 12.85 -8.71 -2.35
N GLN A 187 13.66 -8.01 -3.15
CA GLN A 187 14.93 -7.43 -2.71
C GLN A 187 14.81 -6.00 -2.20
N ARG A 188 13.67 -5.33 -2.48
CA ARG A 188 13.45 -3.93 -2.12
C ARG A 188 12.49 -3.78 -0.93
N LEU A 189 11.47 -4.64 -0.85
CA LEU A 189 10.52 -4.62 0.25
C LEU A 189 11.11 -5.28 1.49
N HIS A 190 11.06 -4.58 2.62
CA HIS A 190 11.58 -5.09 3.88
C HIS A 190 10.88 -6.40 4.32
N ALA A 191 11.69 -7.34 4.82
CA ALA A 191 11.29 -8.73 5.01
C ALA A 191 10.19 -8.95 6.08
N LEU A 192 10.01 -8.05 7.04
CA LEU A 192 8.83 -8.07 7.95
C LEU A 192 7.48 -7.97 7.20
N TRP A 193 7.46 -7.29 6.05
CA TRP A 193 6.25 -7.12 5.25
C TRP A 193 6.23 -8.00 4.00
N TYR A 194 7.38 -8.40 3.46
CA TYR A 194 7.45 -9.31 2.33
C TYR A 194 7.06 -10.75 2.70
N SER A 195 6.18 -11.35 1.89
CA SER A 195 5.84 -12.79 1.96
C SER A 195 5.21 -13.24 0.64
N PRO A 196 5.46 -14.48 0.19
CA PRO A 196 4.71 -15.09 -0.92
C PRO A 196 3.18 -15.12 -0.69
N LEU A 197 2.72 -15.05 0.56
CA LEU A 197 1.31 -15.04 0.95
C LEU A 197 0.67 -13.65 0.93
N LEU A 198 1.39 -12.61 0.47
CA LEU A 198 0.88 -11.25 0.32
C LEU A 198 -0.48 -11.15 -0.41
N PRO A 199 -0.74 -11.89 -1.51
CA PRO A 199 -2.04 -11.86 -2.18
C PRO A 199 -3.20 -12.25 -1.25
N LEU A 200 -3.01 -13.32 -0.46
CA LEU A 200 -4.03 -13.78 0.50
C LEU A 200 -4.17 -12.81 1.68
N MET A 201 -3.05 -12.31 2.19
CA MET A 201 -3.05 -11.34 3.30
C MET A 201 -3.74 -10.04 2.92
N PHE A 202 -3.51 -9.53 1.71
CA PHE A 202 -4.18 -8.33 1.18
C PHE A 202 -5.69 -8.54 1.08
N LEU A 203 -6.11 -9.70 0.61
CA LEU A 203 -7.52 -10.05 0.51
C LEU A 203 -8.21 -10.10 1.87
N LEU A 204 -7.67 -10.88 2.82
CA LEU A 204 -8.26 -11.04 4.16
C LEU A 204 -8.31 -9.72 4.94
N SER A 205 -7.22 -8.95 4.91
CA SER A 205 -7.16 -7.63 5.56
C SER A 205 -8.16 -6.66 4.95
N ALA A 206 -8.32 -6.64 3.63
CA ALA A 206 -9.30 -5.78 2.98
C ALA A 206 -10.73 -6.18 3.38
N PHE A 207 -11.07 -7.47 3.33
CA PHE A 207 -12.42 -7.95 3.65
C PHE A 207 -12.83 -7.64 5.10
N GLY A 208 -11.93 -7.92 6.05
CA GLY A 208 -12.17 -7.64 7.46
C GLY A 208 -12.17 -6.13 7.76
N GLY A 209 -11.15 -5.41 7.29
CA GLY A 209 -10.96 -3.99 7.57
C GLY A 209 -11.99 -3.09 6.88
N GLY A 210 -12.45 -3.43 5.68
CA GLY A 210 -13.52 -2.68 5.00
C GLY A 210 -14.87 -2.82 5.69
N VAL A 211 -15.20 -4.01 6.23
CA VAL A 211 -16.40 -4.17 7.07
C VAL A 211 -16.28 -3.39 8.38
N MET A 212 -15.10 -3.36 9.00
CA MET A 212 -14.81 -2.51 10.16
C MET A 212 -15.00 -1.02 9.84
N PHE A 213 -14.56 -0.59 8.66
CA PHE A 213 -14.79 0.77 8.17
C PHE A 213 -16.28 1.09 8.00
N LEU A 214 -17.08 0.19 7.42
CA LEU A 214 -18.54 0.37 7.31
C LEU A 214 -19.21 0.53 8.68
N ILE A 215 -18.81 -0.25 9.68
CA ILE A 215 -19.34 -0.14 11.06
C ILE A 215 -19.00 1.25 11.63
N ALA A 216 -17.75 1.69 11.50
CA ALA A 216 -17.34 3.02 11.94
C ALA A 216 -18.13 4.13 11.25
N VAL A 217 -18.28 4.07 9.92
CA VAL A 217 -19.07 5.04 9.14
C VAL A 217 -20.53 5.06 9.60
N ARG A 218 -21.15 3.92 9.84
CA ARG A 218 -22.55 3.86 10.31
C ARG A 218 -22.74 4.52 11.68
N ILE A 219 -21.81 4.31 12.61
CA ILE A 219 -21.83 4.89 13.96
C ILE A 219 -21.59 6.40 13.89
N VAL A 220 -20.60 6.85 13.11
CA VAL A 220 -20.31 8.28 12.92
C VAL A 220 -21.50 8.98 12.26
N TYR A 221 -22.10 8.37 11.25
CA TYR A 221 -23.32 8.89 10.62
C TYR A 221 -24.47 9.02 11.62
N ALA A 222 -24.70 7.99 12.47
CA ALA A 222 -25.71 8.06 13.52
C ALA A 222 -25.45 9.23 14.47
N TRP A 223 -24.20 9.41 14.91
CA TRP A 223 -23.81 10.50 15.79
C TRP A 223 -24.04 11.89 15.17
N MET A 224 -23.91 12.03 13.85
CA MET A 224 -24.09 13.29 13.14
C MET A 224 -25.57 13.63 12.86
N PHE A 225 -26.37 12.65 12.44
CA PHE A 225 -27.69 12.91 11.85
C PHE A 225 -28.85 12.30 12.63
N ASP A 226 -28.69 11.04 13.07
CA ASP A 226 -29.77 10.27 13.68
C ASP A 226 -29.21 9.27 14.69
N PRO A 227 -29.08 9.69 15.97
CA PRO A 227 -28.42 8.88 16.98
C PRO A 227 -29.29 7.71 17.47
N GLU A 228 -30.61 7.81 17.40
CA GLU A 228 -31.55 6.84 17.97
C GLU A 228 -31.29 5.38 17.52
N PRO A 229 -31.10 5.06 16.23
CA PRO A 229 -30.95 3.68 15.78
C PRO A 229 -29.73 2.95 16.37
N VAL A 230 -28.67 3.67 16.73
CA VAL A 230 -27.40 3.10 17.21
C VAL A 230 -27.20 3.32 18.71
N PHE A 231 -27.49 4.52 19.20
CA PHE A 231 -27.28 4.91 20.60
C PHE A 231 -28.50 4.61 21.49
N GLY A 232 -29.68 4.42 20.92
CA GLY A 232 -30.93 4.22 21.67
C GLY A 232 -31.48 5.52 22.26
N TRP A 233 -32.57 5.40 23.02
CA TRP A 233 -33.20 6.52 23.73
C TRP A 233 -32.83 6.51 25.21
N VAL A 234 -32.56 7.70 25.76
CA VAL A 234 -32.73 7.99 27.19
C VAL A 234 -34.06 8.71 27.29
N SER A 235 -35.08 8.08 27.88
CA SER A 235 -36.39 8.72 28.02
C SER A 235 -36.25 9.96 28.92
N PHE A 236 -36.48 11.15 28.36
CA PHE A 236 -36.61 12.42 29.10
C PHE A 236 -38.05 12.93 29.05
N ALA A 237 -39.02 12.02 28.92
CA ALA A 237 -40.43 12.36 29.03
C ALA A 237 -40.81 12.36 30.53
N PRO A 238 -41.34 13.45 31.10
CA PRO A 238 -41.88 13.41 32.44
C PRO A 238 -43.00 12.36 32.45
N PRO A 239 -43.01 11.44 33.42
CA PRO A 239 -43.94 10.34 33.38
C PRO A 239 -45.34 10.93 33.58
N ARG A 240 -46.22 10.77 32.58
CA ARG A 240 -47.66 11.01 32.77
C ARG A 240 -48.20 9.80 33.51
N ASN A 241 -48.06 9.85 34.83
CA ASN A 241 -48.60 8.88 35.75
C ASN A 241 -50.12 9.06 35.76
N VAL A 242 -50.87 8.25 35.03
CA VAL A 242 -52.32 8.10 35.28
C VAL A 242 -52.58 6.94 36.24
N CYS A 243 -51.65 5.99 36.43
CA CYS A 243 -51.74 4.98 37.50
C CYS A 243 -50.34 4.63 38.03
N GLY A 244 -50.13 4.72 39.34
CA GLY A 244 -48.83 4.70 40.03
C GLY A 244 -48.06 3.38 40.01
N GLY A 245 -47.46 3.03 38.87
CA GLY A 245 -46.34 2.07 38.80
C GLY A 245 -45.02 2.81 38.65
N LYS A 246 -44.01 2.48 39.47
CA LYS A 246 -42.61 2.87 39.20
C LYS A 246 -42.19 2.18 37.91
N GLY A 247 -42.18 2.90 36.80
CA GLY A 247 -41.61 2.43 35.55
C GLY A 247 -40.11 2.26 35.72
N ASP A 248 -39.60 1.07 35.50
CA ASP A 248 -38.17 0.77 35.51
C ASP A 248 -37.52 1.46 34.31
N GLU A 249 -36.87 2.62 34.55
CA GLU A 249 -36.18 3.44 33.56
C GLU A 249 -34.86 2.77 33.14
N SER A 250 -34.95 1.67 32.41
CA SER A 250 -33.76 1.03 31.81
C SER A 250 -33.46 1.64 30.42
N PRO A 251 -32.20 2.05 30.15
CA PRO A 251 -31.81 2.50 28.81
C PRO A 251 -32.05 1.39 27.79
N THR A 252 -32.81 1.68 26.73
CA THR A 252 -33.00 0.70 25.65
C THR A 252 -31.82 0.79 24.68
N PRO A 253 -31.10 -0.32 24.42
CA PRO A 253 -30.01 -0.32 23.45
C PRO A 253 -30.54 -0.04 22.05
N GLY A 254 -29.78 0.73 21.26
CA GLY A 254 -30.15 1.08 19.88
C GLY A 254 -30.45 -0.17 19.04
N ARG A 255 -31.55 -0.14 18.29
CA ARG A 255 -32.08 -1.29 17.55
C ARG A 255 -31.09 -1.91 16.53
N GLU A 256 -30.18 -1.13 15.96
CA GLU A 256 -29.22 -1.60 14.96
C GLU A 256 -27.93 -2.14 15.59
N LEU A 257 -27.70 -1.87 16.87
CA LEU A 257 -26.52 -2.29 17.60
C LEU A 257 -26.29 -3.81 17.54
N PRO A 258 -27.30 -4.68 17.67
CA PRO A 258 -27.12 -6.12 17.52
C PRO A 258 -26.65 -6.51 16.11
N THR A 259 -27.15 -5.83 15.07
CA THR A 259 -26.78 -6.09 13.67
C THR A 259 -25.34 -5.67 13.41
N LEU A 260 -24.92 -4.50 13.91
CA LEU A 260 -23.53 -4.03 13.84
C LEU A 260 -22.59 -4.97 14.62
N SER A 261 -23.00 -5.42 15.80
CA SER A 261 -22.26 -6.39 16.61
C SER A 261 -22.04 -7.70 15.85
N SER A 262 -23.09 -8.23 15.20
CA SER A 262 -23.01 -9.49 14.44
C SER A 262 -22.14 -9.34 13.20
N LEU A 263 -22.19 -8.18 12.55
CA LEU A 263 -21.30 -7.86 11.43
C LEU A 263 -19.84 -7.73 11.90
N GLY A 264 -19.62 -7.10 13.05
CA GLY A 264 -18.32 -6.99 13.69
C GLY A 264 -17.71 -8.36 14.01
N VAL A 265 -18.51 -9.34 14.45
CA VAL A 265 -18.04 -10.72 14.67
C VAL A 265 -17.54 -11.35 13.37
N ILE A 266 -18.27 -11.19 12.25
CA ILE A 266 -17.83 -11.70 10.94
C ILE A 266 -16.48 -11.07 10.55
N ALA A 267 -16.37 -9.75 10.67
CA ALA A 267 -15.13 -9.03 10.38
C ALA A 267 -13.97 -9.47 11.29
N ALA A 268 -14.21 -9.62 12.59
CA ALA A 268 -13.21 -10.08 13.54
C ALA A 268 -12.73 -11.51 13.24
N VAL A 269 -13.61 -12.43 12.82
CA VAL A 269 -13.19 -13.78 12.40
C VAL A 269 -12.25 -13.73 11.19
N ILE A 270 -12.54 -12.88 10.20
CA ILE A 270 -11.68 -12.70 9.02
C ILE A 270 -10.33 -12.08 9.41
N LEU A 271 -10.34 -11.08 10.28
CA LEU A 271 -9.11 -10.44 10.78
C LEU A 271 -8.29 -11.38 11.68
N ALA A 272 -8.94 -12.27 12.42
CA ALA A 272 -8.27 -13.32 13.18
C ALA A 272 -7.60 -14.34 12.26
N LEU A 273 -8.25 -14.70 11.14
CA LEU A 273 -7.64 -15.53 10.11
C LEU A 273 -6.45 -14.83 9.46
N TYR A 274 -6.56 -13.54 9.12
CA TYR A 274 -5.45 -12.73 8.64
C TYR A 274 -4.26 -12.75 9.63
N LEU A 275 -4.54 -12.52 10.92
CA LEU A 275 -3.51 -12.54 11.96
C LEU A 275 -2.87 -13.92 12.09
N ALA A 276 -3.66 -15.00 12.06
CA ALA A 276 -3.15 -16.36 12.10
C ALA A 276 -2.23 -16.67 10.91
N VAL A 277 -2.63 -16.27 9.69
CA VAL A 277 -1.81 -16.42 8.47
C VAL A 277 -0.52 -15.60 8.60
N LYS A 278 -0.56 -14.37 9.13
CA LYS A 278 0.60 -13.50 9.29
C LYS A 278 1.59 -14.02 10.35
N VAL A 279 1.08 -14.56 11.46
CA VAL A 279 1.92 -15.19 12.49
C VAL A 279 2.53 -16.48 11.96
N PHE A 280 1.73 -17.34 11.31
CA PHE A 280 2.21 -18.57 10.69
C PHE A 280 3.33 -18.29 9.67
N ASP A 281 3.09 -17.34 8.77
CA ASP A 281 4.07 -16.89 7.78
C ASP A 281 5.37 -16.41 8.44
N SER A 282 5.27 -15.58 9.47
CA SER A 282 6.43 -15.04 10.18
C SER A 282 7.24 -16.14 10.89
N LEU A 283 6.58 -17.18 11.41
CA LEU A 283 7.23 -18.34 12.02
C LEU A 283 7.86 -19.26 10.96
N TRP A 284 7.14 -19.54 9.87
CA TRP A 284 7.55 -20.45 8.80
C TRP A 284 8.75 -19.91 8.02
N TYR A 285 8.68 -18.65 7.60
CA TYR A 285 9.79 -17.97 6.93
C TYR A 285 10.77 -17.33 7.90
N GLY A 286 10.68 -17.57 9.22
CA GLY A 286 11.69 -17.13 10.19
C GLY A 286 11.91 -15.60 10.26
N ASN A 287 10.99 -14.80 9.71
CA ASN A 287 11.09 -13.33 9.70
C ASN A 287 10.99 -12.73 11.11
N TRP A 288 10.48 -13.50 12.08
CA TRP A 288 10.41 -13.11 13.49
C TRP A 288 11.77 -12.74 14.09
N ARG A 289 12.88 -13.29 13.58
CA ARG A 289 14.24 -12.95 14.05
C ARG A 289 14.61 -11.47 13.84
N GLN A 290 13.93 -10.79 12.92
CA GLN A 290 14.12 -9.36 12.69
C GLN A 290 13.50 -8.50 13.80
N ILE A 291 12.62 -9.07 14.63
CA ILE A 291 11.99 -8.37 15.76
C ILE A 291 13.04 -8.05 16.84
N ASP A 292 14.02 -8.95 17.05
CA ASP A 292 15.06 -8.80 18.07
C ASP A 292 15.95 -7.56 17.84
N ALA A 293 16.06 -7.11 16.58
CA ALA A 293 16.84 -5.92 16.22
C ALA A 293 16.23 -4.60 16.73
N SER A 294 15.00 -4.60 17.26
CA SER A 294 14.32 -3.46 17.90
C SER A 294 14.38 -2.14 17.11
N ARG A 295 14.26 -2.22 15.79
CA ARG A 295 14.29 -1.04 14.90
C ARG A 295 12.92 -0.38 14.78
N TRP A 296 12.85 0.81 14.19
CA TRP A 296 11.58 1.52 13.99
C TRP A 296 10.61 0.71 13.12
N GLU A 297 11.14 -0.08 12.18
CA GLU A 297 10.39 -1.01 11.34
C GLU A 297 9.64 -2.06 12.18
N THR A 298 10.29 -2.59 13.22
CA THR A 298 9.69 -3.57 14.15
C THR A 298 8.49 -2.99 14.89
N TRP A 299 8.64 -1.78 15.44
CA TRP A 299 7.55 -1.09 16.15
C TRP A 299 6.39 -0.74 15.22
N LEU A 300 6.69 -0.32 13.99
CA LEU A 300 5.69 -0.01 12.99
C LEU A 300 4.93 -1.25 12.51
N TRP A 301 5.62 -2.38 12.38
CA TRP A 301 5.01 -3.68 12.08
C TRP A 301 4.10 -4.16 13.22
N LEU A 302 4.54 -4.03 14.48
CA LEU A 302 3.71 -4.37 15.65
C LEU A 302 2.49 -3.48 15.76
N LEU A 303 2.64 -2.18 15.49
CA LEU A 303 1.53 -1.23 15.48
C LEU A 303 0.50 -1.60 14.41
N ASP A 304 0.95 -1.94 13.20
CA ASP A 304 0.10 -2.42 12.11
C ASP A 304 -0.70 -3.65 12.53
N LEU A 305 -0.05 -4.72 13.02
CA LEU A 305 -0.78 -5.92 13.46
C LEU A 305 -1.78 -5.62 14.58
N THR A 306 -1.39 -4.73 15.48
CA THR A 306 -2.19 -4.39 16.64
C THR A 306 -3.45 -3.63 16.26
N LEU A 307 -3.32 -2.63 15.37
CA LEU A 307 -4.45 -1.85 14.87
C LEU A 307 -5.32 -2.67 13.90
N THR A 308 -4.70 -3.35 12.94
CA THR A 308 -5.40 -4.09 11.88
C THR A 308 -6.19 -5.26 12.43
N ALA A 309 -5.64 -6.02 13.38
CA ALA A 309 -6.23 -7.28 13.81
C ALA A 309 -6.38 -7.44 15.33
N VAL A 310 -5.34 -7.19 16.14
CA VAL A 310 -5.40 -7.54 17.58
C VAL A 310 -6.50 -6.77 18.31
N ILE A 311 -6.51 -5.44 18.23
CA ILE A 311 -7.51 -4.61 18.91
C ILE A 311 -8.94 -4.93 18.42
N PRO A 312 -9.23 -4.94 17.10
CA PRO A 312 -10.57 -5.27 16.62
C PRO A 312 -11.03 -6.67 17.03
N VAL A 313 -10.15 -7.68 16.97
CA VAL A 313 -10.48 -9.06 17.34
C VAL A 313 -10.79 -9.17 18.83
N VAL A 314 -9.92 -8.63 19.70
CA VAL A 314 -10.09 -8.71 21.15
C VAL A 314 -11.34 -7.96 21.60
N LEU A 315 -11.55 -6.72 21.12
CA LEU A 315 -12.73 -5.93 21.49
C LEU A 315 -14.04 -6.60 21.08
N ILE A 316 -14.07 -7.28 19.92
CA ILE A 316 -15.27 -7.96 19.45
C ILE A 316 -15.47 -9.34 20.11
N ALA A 317 -14.38 -10.02 20.47
CA ALA A 317 -14.45 -11.29 21.19
C ALA A 317 -15.07 -11.09 22.58
N VAL A 318 -14.74 -9.99 23.26
CA VAL A 318 -15.26 -9.64 24.60
C VAL A 318 -16.71 -9.17 24.50
N PRO A 319 -17.68 -9.81 25.20
CA PRO A 319 -19.10 -9.42 25.15
C PRO A 319 -19.36 -7.95 25.52
N ALA A 320 -18.61 -7.40 26.46
CA ALA A 320 -18.71 -5.99 26.87
C ALA A 320 -18.29 -5.03 25.74
N GLY A 321 -17.28 -5.39 24.94
CA GLY A 321 -16.82 -4.58 23.81
C GLY A 321 -17.80 -4.63 22.64
N ARG A 322 -18.17 -5.84 22.17
CA ARG A 322 -19.09 -5.97 21.02
C ARG A 322 -20.53 -5.52 21.27
N ARG A 323 -20.95 -5.34 22.53
CA ARG A 323 -22.28 -4.81 22.90
C ARG A 323 -22.25 -3.31 23.21
N SER A 324 -21.09 -2.67 23.13
CA SER A 324 -20.90 -1.24 23.38
C SER A 324 -20.70 -0.50 22.06
N VAL A 325 -21.34 0.67 21.92
CA VAL A 325 -21.11 1.55 20.76
C VAL A 325 -19.65 1.99 20.69
N VAL A 326 -19.05 2.32 21.83
CA VAL A 326 -17.64 2.73 21.92
C VAL A 326 -16.74 1.56 21.52
N GLY A 327 -17.02 0.35 22.00
CA GLY A 327 -16.25 -0.84 21.64
C GLY A 327 -16.29 -1.13 20.13
N LEU A 328 -17.48 -1.05 19.52
CA LEU A 328 -17.64 -1.22 18.07
C LEU A 328 -16.99 -0.10 17.26
N LEU A 329 -17.08 1.15 17.71
CA LEU A 329 -16.44 2.29 17.04
C LEU A 329 -14.90 2.18 17.11
N THR A 330 -14.36 1.85 18.27
CA THR A 330 -12.91 1.66 18.45
C THR A 330 -12.40 0.49 17.60
N ALA A 331 -13.10 -0.65 17.62
CA ALA A 331 -12.76 -1.79 16.76
C ALA A 331 -12.82 -1.41 15.27
N GLY A 332 -13.89 -0.70 14.87
CA GLY A 332 -14.09 -0.22 13.50
C GLY A 332 -12.99 0.73 13.03
N ALA A 333 -12.67 1.73 13.85
CA ALA A 333 -11.66 2.75 13.57
C ALA A 333 -10.24 2.16 13.56
N CYS A 334 -9.89 1.31 14.53
CA CYS A 334 -8.60 0.62 14.56
C CYS A 334 -8.44 -0.30 13.35
N GLY A 335 -9.44 -1.11 13.01
CA GLY A 335 -9.37 -2.02 11.86
C GLY A 335 -9.22 -1.26 10.52
N ALA A 336 -9.92 -0.13 10.36
CA ALA A 336 -9.80 0.71 9.18
C ALA A 336 -8.43 1.42 9.11
N ALA A 337 -7.98 2.03 10.21
CA ALA A 337 -6.69 2.72 10.28
C ALA A 337 -5.51 1.74 10.11
N GLY A 338 -5.60 0.57 10.74
CA GLY A 338 -4.65 -0.52 10.57
C GLY A 338 -4.59 -0.99 9.12
N LEU A 339 -5.74 -1.21 8.47
CA LEU A 339 -5.77 -1.58 7.05
C LEU A 339 -5.04 -0.56 6.17
N VAL A 340 -5.25 0.74 6.39
CA VAL A 340 -4.53 1.79 5.66
C VAL A 340 -3.03 1.78 5.99
N LEU A 341 -2.68 1.65 7.27
CA LEU A 341 -1.29 1.56 7.72
C LEU A 341 -0.58 0.36 7.09
N ASN A 342 -1.26 -0.78 6.96
CA ASN A 342 -0.74 -1.95 6.28
C ASN A 342 -0.38 -1.65 4.82
N ARG A 343 -1.24 -0.92 4.10
CA ARG A 343 -0.95 -0.50 2.72
C ARG A 343 0.23 0.45 2.66
N LEU A 344 0.32 1.41 3.59
CA LEU A 344 1.47 2.34 3.67
C LEU A 344 2.78 1.62 4.01
N ASN A 345 2.74 0.64 4.90
CA ASN A 345 3.88 -0.19 5.26
C ASN A 345 4.39 -0.97 4.05
N VAL A 346 3.51 -1.70 3.38
CA VAL A 346 3.89 -2.54 2.22
C VAL A 346 4.22 -1.68 0.99
N GLY A 347 3.59 -0.52 0.83
CA GLY A 347 3.69 0.32 -0.36
C GLY A 347 4.70 1.47 -0.30
N VAL A 348 5.14 1.88 0.89
CA VAL A 348 6.06 3.03 1.08
C VAL A 348 7.12 2.71 2.12
N PHE A 349 6.72 2.48 3.37
CA PHE A 349 7.68 2.48 4.50
C PHE A 349 8.64 1.29 4.45
N GLY A 350 8.16 0.13 3.95
CA GLY A 350 8.98 -1.05 3.74
C GLY A 350 10.07 -0.89 2.67
N PHE A 351 10.05 0.19 1.88
CA PHE A 351 11.08 0.50 0.87
C PHE A 351 12.16 1.47 1.37
N PHE A 352 11.99 2.11 2.53
CA PHE A 352 12.92 3.14 3.02
C PHE A 352 14.33 2.61 3.25
N ALA A 353 14.46 1.38 3.78
CA ALA A 353 15.76 0.76 4.01
C ALA A 353 16.55 0.53 2.71
N ASP A 354 15.87 0.11 1.64
CA ASP A 354 16.45 -0.07 0.31
C ASP A 354 16.73 1.27 -0.40
N ALA A 355 15.80 2.22 -0.31
CA ALA A 355 15.96 3.55 -0.88
C ALA A 355 17.09 4.37 -0.21
N GLY A 356 17.50 3.99 1.00
CA GLY A 356 18.55 4.69 1.77
C GLY A 356 18.18 6.12 2.16
N SER A 357 16.91 6.50 2.02
CA SER A 357 16.39 7.83 2.31
C SER A 357 14.93 7.74 2.76
N PHE A 358 14.53 8.68 3.62
CA PHE A 358 13.15 8.82 4.04
C PHE A 358 12.42 9.73 3.05
N TYR A 359 11.29 9.25 2.53
CA TYR A 359 10.37 10.08 1.78
C TYR A 359 9.34 10.70 2.74
N PHE A 360 9.15 12.01 2.63
CA PHE A 360 8.10 12.73 3.36
C PHE A 360 7.24 13.53 2.38
N PRO A 361 5.90 13.36 2.37
CA PRO A 361 5.04 13.97 1.36
C PRO A 361 5.09 15.50 1.40
N SER A 362 5.00 16.12 0.23
CA SER A 362 4.83 17.56 0.11
C SER A 362 3.46 18.01 0.62
N LEU A 363 3.29 19.33 0.85
CA LEU A 363 1.96 19.90 1.16
C LEU A 363 0.96 19.71 0.02
N ALA A 364 1.42 19.72 -1.23
CA ALA A 364 0.58 19.48 -2.41
C ALA A 364 0.10 18.01 -2.46
N GLU A 365 0.92 17.06 -2.00
CA GLU A 365 0.51 15.65 -1.90
C GLU A 365 -0.54 15.42 -0.82
N TRP A 366 -0.37 16.02 0.37
CA TRP A 366 -1.37 15.94 1.45
C TRP A 366 -2.70 16.59 1.06
N SER A 367 -2.64 17.79 0.48
CA SER A 367 -3.83 18.54 0.08
C SER A 367 -4.64 17.83 -0.99
N LEU A 368 -3.99 17.32 -2.03
CA LEU A 368 -4.67 16.55 -3.08
C LEU A 368 -5.27 15.26 -2.53
N SER A 369 -4.51 14.52 -1.71
CA SER A 369 -4.97 13.27 -1.09
C SER A 369 -6.21 13.46 -0.23
N LEU A 370 -6.14 14.38 0.74
CA LEU A 370 -7.22 14.68 1.67
C LEU A 370 -8.41 15.32 0.97
N GLY A 371 -8.18 16.16 -0.05
CA GLY A 371 -9.25 16.78 -0.83
C GLY A 371 -10.07 15.77 -1.62
N ILE A 372 -9.43 14.74 -2.21
CA ILE A 372 -10.14 13.66 -2.91
C ILE A 372 -10.99 12.83 -1.92
N ILE A 373 -10.43 12.47 -0.77
CA ILE A 373 -11.16 11.73 0.28
C ILE A 373 -12.33 12.57 0.80
N ALA A 374 -12.10 13.87 1.03
CA ALA A 374 -13.14 14.80 1.50
C ALA A 374 -14.26 14.98 0.46
N GLY A 375 -13.92 15.05 -0.83
CA GLY A 375 -14.88 15.10 -1.92
C GLY A 375 -15.77 13.85 -1.96
N ALA A 376 -15.17 12.67 -1.87
CA ALA A 376 -15.92 11.42 -1.78
C ALA A 376 -16.84 11.38 -0.55
N ALA A 377 -16.35 11.83 0.62
CA ALA A 377 -17.16 11.92 1.84
C ALA A 377 -18.32 12.91 1.70
N LEU A 378 -18.12 14.07 1.06
CA LEU A 378 -19.19 15.04 0.81
C LEU A 378 -20.27 14.49 -0.13
N VAL A 379 -19.87 13.83 -1.22
CA VAL A 379 -20.81 13.17 -2.13
C VAL A 379 -21.60 12.08 -1.38
N TYR A 380 -20.93 11.31 -0.52
CA TYR A 380 -21.58 10.32 0.34
C TYR A 380 -22.63 10.96 1.24
N LEU A 381 -22.27 12.02 1.98
CA LEU A 381 -23.17 12.72 2.89
C LEU A 381 -24.36 13.34 2.14
N TRP A 382 -24.11 13.96 0.99
CA TRP A 382 -25.16 14.54 0.15
C TRP A 382 -26.15 13.49 -0.36
N LEU A 383 -25.66 12.32 -0.80
CA LEU A 383 -26.52 11.21 -1.20
C LEU A 383 -27.26 10.59 0.00
N ALA A 384 -26.62 10.48 1.17
CA ALA A 384 -27.24 9.95 2.38
C ALA A 384 -28.45 10.77 2.82
N GLU A 385 -28.34 12.10 2.74
CA GLU A 385 -29.42 13.04 3.05
C GLU A 385 -30.54 13.00 2.02
N ARG A 386 -30.19 13.01 0.73
CA ARG A 386 -31.18 13.09 -0.36
C ARG A 386 -31.90 11.76 -0.61
N ALA A 387 -31.21 10.64 -0.47
CA ALA A 387 -31.73 9.31 -0.81
C ALA A 387 -32.22 8.50 0.39
N ARG A 388 -32.19 9.05 1.61
CA ARG A 388 -32.57 8.35 2.86
C ARG A 388 -31.95 6.96 2.92
N ILE A 389 -30.65 6.88 2.71
CA ILE A 389 -29.89 5.63 2.56
C ILE A 389 -30.05 4.70 3.78
N PHE A 390 -30.19 5.32 4.96
CA PHE A 390 -30.36 4.66 6.26
C PHE A 390 -31.80 4.67 6.79
N GLY A 391 -32.78 5.08 5.98
CA GLY A 391 -34.13 5.34 6.45
C GLY A 391 -34.92 4.09 6.83
N ASP A 392 -35.69 4.20 7.92
CA ASP A 392 -36.86 3.39 8.20
C ASP A 392 -37.93 3.60 7.14
N GLY A 393 -37.77 2.90 6.03
CA GLY A 393 -38.93 2.51 5.27
C GLY A 393 -39.64 1.42 6.05
N ALA A 394 -40.60 1.81 6.90
CA ALA A 394 -41.89 1.12 6.84
C ALA A 394 -42.12 0.81 5.37
N ALA A 395 -42.25 -0.47 5.04
CA ALA A 395 -42.59 -0.89 3.71
C ALA A 395 -43.71 0.02 3.25
N ARG A 396 -43.39 0.98 2.37
CA ARG A 396 -44.40 1.63 1.58
C ARG A 396 -45.14 0.43 0.97
N PRO A 397 -46.46 0.29 1.15
CA PRO A 397 -47.21 -0.82 0.59
C PRO A 397 -47.32 -0.65 -0.92
N ASP A 398 -46.17 -0.51 -1.57
CA ASP A 398 -45.98 -0.59 -2.99
C ASP A 398 -45.63 -2.06 -3.14
N GLY A 399 -46.65 -2.90 -3.37
CA GLY A 399 -46.54 -4.34 -3.60
C GLY A 399 -45.71 -4.74 -4.83
N GLY A 400 -44.68 -3.97 -5.19
CA GLY A 400 -43.75 -4.23 -6.27
C GLY A 400 -42.40 -4.75 -5.78
N LEU A 401 -41.73 -4.09 -4.83
CA LEU A 401 -40.32 -4.44 -4.53
C LEU A 401 -40.18 -5.71 -3.68
N LYS A 402 -41.05 -5.91 -2.70
CA LYS A 402 -41.06 -7.14 -1.88
C LYS A 402 -41.71 -8.29 -2.63
N ALA A 403 -42.78 -8.04 -3.37
CA ALA A 403 -43.51 -9.06 -4.12
C ALA A 403 -42.80 -9.50 -5.42
N ALA A 404 -42.14 -8.61 -6.16
CA ALA A 404 -41.31 -9.00 -7.30
C ALA A 404 -40.07 -9.76 -6.83
N PHE A 405 -39.51 -9.43 -5.67
CA PHE A 405 -38.36 -10.15 -5.12
C PHE A 405 -38.76 -11.47 -4.43
N GLU A 406 -39.92 -11.54 -3.78
CA GLU A 406 -40.49 -12.80 -3.27
C GLU A 406 -40.90 -13.71 -4.44
N SER A 407 -41.51 -13.17 -5.50
CA SER A 407 -41.81 -13.91 -6.74
C SER A 407 -40.55 -14.34 -7.47
N PHE A 408 -39.50 -13.51 -7.51
CA PHE A 408 -38.22 -13.87 -8.12
C PHE A 408 -37.44 -14.86 -7.25
N ALA A 409 -37.42 -14.70 -5.93
CA ALA A 409 -36.82 -15.64 -4.99
C ALA A 409 -37.60 -16.98 -4.91
N GLN A 410 -38.92 -16.96 -5.14
CA GLN A 410 -39.76 -18.16 -5.34
C GLN A 410 -39.50 -18.81 -6.70
N PHE A 411 -39.41 -18.03 -7.77
CA PHE A 411 -39.04 -18.51 -9.10
C PHE A 411 -37.71 -19.28 -9.04
N TRP A 412 -36.69 -18.71 -8.39
CA TRP A 412 -35.37 -19.33 -8.15
C TRP A 412 -35.38 -20.44 -7.07
N ARG A 413 -36.40 -20.55 -6.21
CA ARG A 413 -36.54 -21.67 -5.25
C ARG A 413 -37.12 -22.92 -5.91
N TYR A 414 -37.94 -22.75 -6.95
CA TYR A 414 -38.68 -23.82 -7.60
C TYR A 414 -38.16 -24.18 -9.01
N THR A 415 -37.19 -23.44 -9.57
CA THR A 415 -36.52 -23.84 -10.81
C THR A 415 -35.50 -24.96 -10.54
N PRO A 416 -35.66 -26.15 -11.14
CA PRO A 416 -34.63 -27.20 -11.10
C PRO A 416 -33.33 -26.67 -11.72
N GLY A 417 -32.17 -26.93 -11.10
CA GLY A 417 -30.85 -26.47 -11.58
C GLY A 417 -30.31 -25.18 -10.92
N VAL A 418 -31.15 -24.41 -10.22
CA VAL A 418 -30.71 -23.19 -9.53
C VAL A 418 -29.96 -23.48 -8.21
N SER A 419 -30.28 -24.58 -7.52
CA SER A 419 -29.51 -25.03 -6.36
C SER A 419 -28.08 -25.43 -6.74
N GLU A 420 -27.90 -25.96 -7.95
CA GLU A 420 -26.61 -26.20 -8.57
C GLU A 420 -25.96 -24.88 -8.97
N PHE A 421 -26.64 -23.97 -9.68
CA PHE A 421 -26.08 -22.65 -10.01
C PHE A 421 -25.61 -21.89 -8.76
N ARG A 422 -26.30 -22.01 -7.62
CA ARG A 422 -25.88 -21.47 -6.32
C ARG A 422 -24.59 -22.10 -5.80
N ARG A 423 -24.46 -23.43 -5.88
CA ARG A 423 -23.20 -24.14 -5.54
C ARG A 423 -22.09 -23.67 -6.47
N HIS A 424 -22.34 -23.62 -7.78
CA HIS A 424 -21.38 -23.14 -8.78
C HIS A 424 -21.02 -21.65 -8.59
N SER A 425 -21.93 -20.80 -8.10
CA SER A 425 -21.67 -19.38 -7.80
C SER A 425 -20.79 -19.20 -6.55
N LEU A 426 -21.04 -19.99 -5.50
CA LEU A 426 -20.18 -20.04 -4.31
C LEU A 426 -18.81 -20.61 -4.65
N ILE A 427 -18.77 -21.67 -5.47
CA ILE A 427 -17.53 -22.23 -6.02
C ILE A 427 -16.82 -21.18 -6.87
N ALA A 428 -17.49 -20.41 -7.73
CA ALA A 428 -16.84 -19.38 -8.53
C ALA A 428 -16.25 -18.25 -7.65
N VAL A 429 -17.03 -17.72 -6.70
CA VAL A 429 -16.57 -16.64 -5.81
C VAL A 429 -15.41 -17.06 -4.90
N VAL A 430 -15.31 -18.34 -4.53
CA VAL A 430 -14.26 -18.85 -3.63
C VAL A 430 -13.10 -19.49 -4.40
N MET A 431 -13.39 -20.35 -5.38
CA MET A 431 -12.41 -21.14 -6.11
C MET A 431 -11.73 -20.40 -7.26
N LEU A 432 -12.36 -19.47 -7.98
CA LEU A 432 -11.62 -18.69 -9.00
C LEU A 432 -10.47 -17.88 -8.36
N PRO A 433 -10.68 -17.20 -7.23
CA PRO A 433 -9.60 -16.46 -6.57
C PRO A 433 -8.56 -17.38 -5.92
N LEU A 434 -8.98 -18.51 -5.33
CA LEU A 434 -8.04 -19.53 -4.83
C LEU A 434 -7.23 -20.18 -5.95
N ALA A 435 -7.85 -20.46 -7.09
CA ALA A 435 -7.19 -21.00 -8.28
C ALA A 435 -6.23 -19.97 -8.89
N PHE A 436 -6.61 -18.69 -8.92
CA PHE A 436 -5.71 -17.63 -9.38
C PHE A 436 -4.54 -17.39 -8.42
N ALA A 437 -4.80 -17.43 -7.11
CA ALA A 437 -3.75 -17.37 -6.08
C ALA A 437 -2.81 -18.58 -6.16
N SER A 438 -3.30 -19.78 -6.45
CA SER A 438 -2.44 -20.96 -6.66
C SER A 438 -1.72 -20.94 -8.01
N LEU A 439 -2.28 -20.29 -9.04
CA LEU A 439 -1.57 -20.02 -10.31
C LEU A 439 -0.44 -18.99 -10.12
N SER A 440 -0.57 -18.02 -9.22
CA SER A 440 0.53 -17.10 -8.88
C SER A 440 1.72 -17.78 -8.17
N GLY A 441 1.57 -19.03 -7.72
CA GLY A 441 2.67 -19.89 -7.28
C GLY A 441 3.42 -20.61 -8.42
N HIS A 442 2.97 -20.48 -9.67
CA HIS A 442 3.62 -21.07 -10.85
C HIS A 442 4.52 -20.10 -11.61
N SER A 443 4.79 -18.88 -11.10
CA SER A 443 6.12 -18.34 -11.38
C SER A 443 7.06 -19.34 -10.72
N GLU A 444 7.92 -20.01 -11.49
CA GLU A 444 9.00 -20.84 -10.96
C GLU A 444 9.45 -20.19 -9.66
N ALA A 445 9.17 -20.88 -8.55
CA ALA A 445 9.65 -20.43 -7.27
C ALA A 445 11.12 -20.15 -7.52
N VAL A 446 11.54 -18.89 -7.38
CA VAL A 446 12.96 -18.59 -7.33
C VAL A 446 13.43 -19.10 -5.98
N SER A 447 13.41 -20.41 -5.83
CA SER A 447 14.02 -21.23 -4.79
C SER A 447 15.52 -21.11 -5.05
N GLY A 448 16.05 -19.96 -4.67
CA GLY A 448 17.40 -19.57 -5.02
C GLY A 448 17.81 -18.19 -4.52
N PHE A 449 16.89 -17.37 -4.00
CA PHE A 449 17.28 -16.17 -3.26
C PHE A 449 17.38 -16.49 -1.77
N PRO A 450 18.58 -16.48 -1.19
CA PRO A 450 18.73 -16.73 0.24
C PRO A 450 18.30 -15.49 1.01
N LYS A 451 17.91 -15.71 2.26
CA LYS A 451 17.49 -14.64 3.15
C LYS A 451 18.68 -13.72 3.43
N ILE A 452 18.50 -12.49 3.02
CA ILE A 452 19.40 -11.39 3.29
C ILE A 452 19.16 -10.95 4.75
N GLU A 453 20.05 -11.34 5.65
CA GLU A 453 20.14 -10.69 6.95
C GLU A 453 20.86 -9.34 6.76
N PRO A 454 20.35 -8.21 7.30
CA PRO A 454 21.16 -7.00 7.35
C PRO A 454 22.44 -7.30 8.15
N PRO A 455 23.59 -6.72 7.78
CA PRO A 455 24.83 -7.01 8.49
C PRO A 455 24.67 -6.71 9.97
N ILE A 456 24.68 -7.77 10.78
CA ILE A 456 24.73 -7.71 12.24
C ILE A 456 26.14 -7.25 12.61
N GLY A 457 26.22 -6.21 13.43
CA GLY A 457 27.49 -5.74 14.00
C GLY A 457 28.26 -4.77 13.11
N LEU A 458 27.79 -3.52 13.05
CA LEU A 458 28.73 -2.41 12.96
C LEU A 458 29.38 -2.28 14.34
N ASP A 459 30.48 -3.00 14.53
CA ASP A 459 31.45 -2.67 15.57
C ASP A 459 31.79 -1.18 15.41
N ALA A 460 31.48 -0.36 16.42
CA ALA A 460 31.71 1.08 16.39
C ALA A 460 33.21 1.42 16.15
N THR A 461 34.11 0.49 16.44
CA THR A 461 35.55 0.62 16.18
C THR A 461 35.97 0.11 14.80
N ARG A 462 35.06 -0.49 14.02
CA ARG A 462 35.30 -1.16 12.73
C ARG A 462 36.46 -2.15 12.80
N ALA A 463 36.71 -2.79 13.94
CA ALA A 463 37.84 -3.71 14.08
C ALA A 463 37.62 -5.02 13.30
N ARG A 464 36.36 -5.47 13.23
CA ARG A 464 35.91 -6.59 12.38
C ARG A 464 34.65 -6.19 11.59
N LEU A 465 34.64 -6.50 10.31
CA LEU A 465 33.54 -6.26 9.38
C LEU A 465 33.02 -7.61 8.88
N ARG A 466 31.72 -7.86 8.99
CA ARG A 466 31.09 -9.01 8.32
C ARG A 466 30.70 -8.57 6.92
N LEU A 467 31.42 -9.04 5.91
CA LEU A 467 31.12 -8.80 4.52
C LEU A 467 30.20 -9.93 4.06
N ASP A 468 28.90 -9.72 4.20
CA ASP A 468 27.90 -10.57 3.57
C ASP A 468 27.64 -10.02 2.18
N GLY A 469 28.49 -10.53 1.29
CA GLY A 469 28.76 -9.94 0.02
C GLY A 469 27.52 -9.93 -0.79
N ASP A 470 26.91 -11.14 -0.96
CA ASP A 470 25.79 -11.66 -1.76
C ASP A 470 24.49 -11.87 -1.06
N ARG A 471 24.51 -11.70 0.26
CA ARG A 471 23.34 -11.87 1.10
C ARG A 471 22.72 -13.26 0.87
N GLN A 472 23.54 -14.20 0.38
CA GLN A 472 23.18 -15.57 0.04
C GLN A 472 23.39 -16.53 1.22
N GLY A 473 23.74 -15.99 2.39
CA GLY A 473 24.12 -16.74 3.57
C GLY A 473 25.60 -17.09 3.63
N GLU A 474 26.40 -16.77 2.60
CA GLU A 474 27.86 -16.91 2.61
C GLU A 474 28.54 -15.58 2.95
N SER A 475 28.77 -15.33 4.23
CA SER A 475 29.45 -14.13 4.71
C SER A 475 30.92 -14.38 5.04
N THR A 476 31.79 -13.42 4.77
CA THR A 476 33.18 -13.45 5.26
C THR A 476 33.39 -12.46 6.40
N VAL A 477 34.14 -12.87 7.42
CA VAL A 477 34.54 -11.98 8.53
C VAL A 477 35.89 -11.36 8.19
N PHE A 478 35.85 -10.10 7.77
CA PHE A 478 37.01 -9.30 7.46
C PHE A 478 37.54 -8.56 8.70
N ASN A 479 38.72 -8.95 9.19
CA ASN A 479 39.37 -8.26 10.30
C ASN A 479 40.07 -6.99 9.80
N HIS A 480 39.30 -5.90 9.74
CA HIS A 480 39.71 -4.61 9.18
C HIS A 480 40.87 -3.97 9.96
N ALA A 481 40.82 -3.98 11.31
CA ALA A 481 41.91 -3.42 12.12
C ALA A 481 43.24 -4.13 11.87
N SER A 482 43.22 -5.46 11.75
CA SER A 482 44.41 -6.24 11.43
C SER A 482 44.96 -5.94 10.03
N HIS A 483 44.10 -5.74 9.03
CA HIS A 483 44.55 -5.40 7.68
C HIS A 483 45.11 -3.99 7.61
N GLN A 484 44.46 -3.03 8.26
CA GLN A 484 44.94 -1.66 8.38
C GLN A 484 46.33 -1.63 9.04
N GLN A 485 46.52 -2.34 10.15
CA GLN A 485 47.82 -2.38 10.83
C GLN A 485 48.92 -3.02 9.97
N ARG A 486 48.63 -4.12 9.27
CA ARG A 486 49.61 -4.83 8.42
C ARG A 486 50.02 -4.04 7.18
N LEU A 487 49.14 -3.18 6.66
CA LEU A 487 49.33 -2.47 5.40
C LEU A 487 49.83 -1.02 5.59
N GLY A 488 50.22 -0.63 6.81
CA GLY A 488 50.83 0.67 7.09
C GLY A 488 49.92 1.69 7.80
N GLY A 489 48.91 1.23 8.54
CA GLY A 489 48.05 2.08 9.37
C GLY A 489 47.10 2.94 8.53
N GLU A 490 46.84 4.19 8.93
CA GLU A 490 45.91 5.07 8.20
C GLU A 490 46.30 5.32 6.73
N GLN A 491 47.58 5.23 6.40
CA GLN A 491 48.06 5.38 5.01
C GLN A 491 47.65 4.20 4.11
N SER A 492 47.18 3.09 4.70
CA SER A 492 46.68 1.93 3.99
C SER A 492 45.21 2.05 3.58
N CYS A 493 44.46 3.01 4.13
CA CYS A 493 43.03 3.20 3.79
C CYS A 493 42.84 3.39 2.28
N ARG A 494 43.78 4.13 1.67
CA ARG A 494 44.08 4.30 0.24
C ARG A 494 44.06 3.02 -0.60
N VAL A 495 44.47 1.89 -0.02
CA VAL A 495 44.60 0.61 -0.73
C VAL A 495 43.26 -0.09 -0.89
N CYS A 496 42.29 0.23 -0.03
CA CYS A 496 40.97 -0.43 0.01
C CYS A 496 39.81 0.51 -0.34
N HIS A 497 39.99 1.83 -0.22
CA HIS A 497 39.01 2.86 -0.55
C HIS A 497 39.43 3.59 -1.83
N HIS A 498 38.74 3.31 -2.94
CA HIS A 498 39.16 3.72 -4.29
C HIS A 498 38.63 5.08 -4.75
N ILE A 499 37.46 5.49 -4.26
CA ILE A 499 36.87 6.79 -4.57
C ILE A 499 35.99 7.24 -3.41
N SER A 500 36.14 8.50 -3.01
CA SER A 500 35.20 9.16 -2.10
C SER A 500 34.28 10.07 -2.90
N LEU A 501 33.01 10.14 -2.50
CA LEU A 501 32.08 11.12 -3.08
C LEU A 501 32.60 12.54 -2.81
N PRO A 502 32.25 13.54 -3.65
CA PRO A 502 32.63 14.93 -3.42
C PRO A 502 32.35 15.37 -1.98
N ASN A 503 33.38 15.87 -1.28
CA ASN A 503 33.35 16.30 0.12
C ASN A 503 33.13 15.20 1.19
N ASP A 504 33.06 13.93 0.80
CA ASP A 504 32.98 12.80 1.74
C ASP A 504 34.39 12.37 2.18
N LYS A 505 34.57 12.08 3.47
CA LYS A 505 35.86 11.69 4.06
C LYS A 505 35.94 10.20 4.39
N ALA A 506 34.82 9.48 4.37
CA ALA A 506 34.79 8.06 4.72
C ALA A 506 33.52 7.36 4.19
N THR A 507 33.37 7.30 2.86
CA THR A 507 32.24 6.61 2.22
C THR A 507 32.35 5.09 2.43
N PRO A 508 31.32 4.41 2.98
CA PRO A 508 31.33 2.96 3.11
C PRO A 508 31.10 2.28 1.75
N CYS A 509 31.74 1.12 1.50
CA CYS A 509 31.70 0.43 0.21
C CYS A 509 30.28 0.11 -0.26
N TRP A 510 29.36 -0.23 0.66
CA TRP A 510 27.97 -0.54 0.33
C TRP A 510 27.24 0.62 -0.35
N ARG A 511 27.68 1.87 -0.17
CA ARG A 511 27.05 3.03 -0.79
C ARG A 511 27.23 3.02 -2.30
N CYS A 512 28.43 2.66 -2.77
CA CYS A 512 28.75 2.55 -4.18
C CYS A 512 28.39 1.16 -4.72
N HIS A 513 28.58 0.13 -3.91
CA HIS A 513 28.43 -1.27 -4.29
C HIS A 513 27.20 -1.88 -3.59
N ARG A 514 26.00 -1.27 -3.70
CA ARG A 514 24.81 -1.78 -2.98
C ARG A 514 24.20 -3.02 -3.62
N GLN A 515 24.40 -3.18 -4.93
CA GLN A 515 23.89 -4.30 -5.70
C GLN A 515 24.92 -5.42 -5.83
N MET A 516 24.40 -6.64 -5.97
CA MET A 516 25.22 -7.80 -5.74
C MET A 516 26.13 -8.24 -6.87
N ASN A 517 25.42 -8.49 -7.96
CA ASN A 517 25.90 -9.07 -9.18
C ASN A 517 25.78 -8.05 -10.32
N GLU A 518 25.07 -6.95 -10.07
CA GLU A 518 24.79 -5.88 -11.00
C GLU A 518 25.49 -4.59 -10.57
N ALA A 519 25.81 -3.75 -11.55
CA ALA A 519 26.39 -2.45 -11.31
C ALA A 519 25.32 -1.51 -10.76
N THR A 520 25.67 -0.77 -9.71
CA THR A 520 24.76 0.21 -9.12
C THR A 520 24.84 1.52 -9.89
N ASP A 521 23.73 2.14 -10.27
CA ASP A 521 23.75 3.56 -10.64
C ASP A 521 23.80 4.45 -9.39
N LEU A 522 24.78 5.34 -9.33
CA LEU A 522 24.98 6.32 -8.27
C LEU A 522 24.56 7.74 -8.65
N PHE A 523 24.25 8.01 -9.93
CA PHE A 523 23.99 9.36 -10.38
C PHE A 523 22.54 9.78 -10.10
N ASN A 524 22.36 10.62 -9.09
CA ASN A 524 21.09 11.30 -8.87
C ASN A 524 20.99 12.49 -9.83
N HIS A 525 20.41 12.25 -11.01
CA HIS A 525 20.32 13.23 -12.10
C HIS A 525 19.59 14.51 -11.68
N PHE A 526 18.42 14.39 -11.04
CA PHE A 526 17.60 15.54 -10.65
C PHE A 526 18.28 16.40 -9.58
N GLY A 527 18.78 15.79 -8.50
CA GLY A 527 19.50 16.52 -7.46
C GLY A 527 20.81 17.14 -7.97
N HIS A 528 21.44 16.53 -8.99
CA HIS A 528 22.60 17.12 -9.65
C HIS A 528 22.20 18.35 -10.48
N MET A 529 21.10 18.28 -11.24
CA MET A 529 20.58 19.43 -12.00
C MET A 529 20.30 20.64 -11.10
N GLU A 530 19.64 20.43 -9.95
CA GLU A 530 19.35 21.49 -8.99
C GLU A 530 20.63 22.15 -8.45
N ARG A 531 21.64 21.34 -8.11
CA ARG A 531 22.92 21.84 -7.58
C ARG A 531 23.71 22.61 -8.61
N VAL A 532 23.74 22.14 -9.86
CA VAL A 532 24.39 22.85 -10.97
C VAL A 532 23.66 24.16 -11.23
N ALA A 533 22.32 24.15 -11.28
CA ALA A 533 21.54 25.36 -11.46
C ALA A 533 21.78 26.39 -10.36
N ALA A 534 21.88 25.94 -9.10
CA ALA A 534 22.20 26.81 -7.96
C ALA A 534 23.64 27.35 -8.03
N LYS A 535 24.62 26.51 -8.36
CA LYS A 535 26.04 26.89 -8.51
C LYS A 535 26.22 27.93 -9.61
N GLU A 536 25.61 27.71 -10.76
CA GLU A 536 25.68 28.57 -11.94
C GLU A 536 24.69 29.75 -11.87
N LYS A 537 23.93 29.88 -10.79
CA LYS A 537 22.94 30.95 -10.55
C LYS A 537 21.95 31.10 -11.70
N LEU A 538 21.50 29.97 -12.26
CA LEU A 538 20.54 29.96 -13.35
C LEU A 538 19.18 30.46 -12.85
N GLY A 539 18.57 31.36 -13.62
CA GLY A 539 17.23 31.91 -13.35
C GLY A 539 16.15 31.26 -14.23
N GLY A 540 14.90 31.61 -13.97
CA GLY A 540 13.73 31.14 -14.73
C GLY A 540 12.79 30.28 -13.90
N LEU A 541 11.70 29.81 -14.53
CA LEU A 541 10.66 29.04 -13.85
C LEU A 541 11.15 27.65 -13.40
N HIS A 542 12.08 27.05 -14.14
CA HIS A 542 12.72 25.77 -13.82
C HIS A 542 14.23 25.84 -14.09
N PRO A 543 15.01 26.46 -13.20
CA PRO A 543 16.44 26.69 -13.43
C PRO A 543 17.23 25.37 -13.54
N ALA A 544 16.77 24.29 -12.91
CA ALA A 544 17.32 22.94 -13.06
C ALA A 544 17.26 22.43 -14.53
N ASN A 545 16.20 22.74 -15.29
CA ASN A 545 16.11 22.31 -16.69
C ASN A 545 17.10 23.04 -17.60
N ALA A 546 17.47 24.27 -17.24
CA ALA A 546 18.50 25.03 -17.93
C ALA A 546 19.91 24.48 -17.65
N SER A 547 20.08 23.68 -16.59
CA SER A 547 21.37 23.10 -16.25
C SER A 547 21.80 21.96 -17.19
N CYS A 548 20.89 21.43 -18.02
CA CYS A 548 21.19 20.29 -18.90
C CYS A 548 22.35 20.56 -19.87
N VAL A 549 22.50 21.80 -20.35
CA VAL A 549 23.52 22.17 -21.35
C VAL A 549 24.94 22.12 -20.78
N PHE A 550 25.08 22.12 -19.46
CA PHE A 550 26.39 22.01 -18.81
C PHE A 550 26.92 20.58 -18.87
N CYS A 551 26.04 19.59 -19.02
CA CYS A 551 26.37 18.16 -18.98
C CYS A 551 26.18 17.45 -20.32
N HIS A 552 25.27 17.93 -21.17
CA HIS A 552 24.96 17.34 -22.48
C HIS A 552 25.22 18.33 -23.62
N GLU A 553 25.72 17.81 -24.73
CA GLU A 553 25.90 18.58 -25.96
C GLU A 553 24.55 19.10 -26.51
N SER A 554 24.58 20.30 -27.09
CA SER A 554 23.38 20.92 -27.66
C SER A 554 23.02 20.29 -29.00
N GLY A 555 21.82 19.70 -29.08
CA GLY A 555 21.26 19.15 -30.32
C GLY A 555 21.34 17.62 -30.48
N GLY A 556 21.96 16.89 -29.55
CA GLY A 556 22.01 15.43 -29.52
C GLY A 556 21.05 14.77 -28.51
N PRO A 557 20.84 13.44 -28.58
CA PRO A 557 20.11 12.71 -27.55
C PRO A 557 20.87 12.78 -26.21
N LYS A 558 20.14 13.13 -25.14
CA LYS A 558 20.66 13.25 -23.77
C LYS A 558 20.81 11.87 -23.13
N LEU A 559 21.86 11.15 -23.52
CA LEU A 559 22.20 9.82 -23.03
C LEU A 559 23.33 9.92 -22.00
N SER A 560 23.45 8.92 -21.12
CA SER A 560 24.56 8.83 -20.16
C SER A 560 25.92 8.71 -20.87
N GLU A 561 25.95 8.02 -22.01
CA GLU A 561 27.14 7.81 -22.84
C GLU A 561 27.67 9.10 -23.50
N THR A 562 26.75 10.00 -23.85
CA THR A 562 27.04 11.29 -24.51
C THR A 562 27.24 12.43 -23.51
N ALA A 563 27.04 12.18 -22.21
CA ALA A 563 27.29 13.16 -21.16
C ALA A 563 28.79 13.40 -20.91
N LYS A 564 29.11 14.55 -20.31
CA LYS A 564 30.45 14.87 -19.84
C LYS A 564 30.92 13.91 -18.74
N PRO A 565 32.21 13.51 -18.72
CA PRO A 565 32.77 12.70 -17.64
C PRO A 565 32.73 13.42 -16.28
N CYS A 566 32.43 12.70 -15.20
CA CYS A 566 32.34 13.31 -13.86
C CYS A 566 33.63 14.02 -13.42
N LEU A 567 34.80 13.48 -13.82
CA LEU A 567 36.11 14.06 -13.50
C LEU A 567 36.43 15.35 -14.23
N GLU A 568 35.68 15.71 -15.27
CA GLU A 568 35.82 17.02 -15.91
C GLU A 568 35.41 18.15 -14.96
N CYS A 569 34.41 17.91 -14.10
CA CYS A 569 33.89 18.91 -13.17
C CYS A 569 34.29 18.69 -11.70
N HIS A 570 34.65 17.46 -11.30
CA HIS A 570 34.88 17.09 -9.90
C HIS A 570 36.29 16.57 -9.61
N LYS A 571 37.29 16.92 -10.43
CA LYS A 571 38.68 16.48 -10.24
C LYS A 571 39.26 16.86 -8.87
N GLU A 572 38.90 18.04 -8.36
CA GLU A 572 39.42 18.58 -7.10
C GLU A 572 38.59 18.13 -5.88
N ASP A 573 37.28 17.90 -6.08
CA ASP A 573 36.37 17.52 -5.01
C ASP A 573 36.36 16.00 -4.73
N MET A 574 36.70 15.19 -5.73
CA MET A 574 36.83 13.74 -5.61
C MET A 574 38.29 13.39 -5.29
N ALA A 575 38.56 13.02 -4.05
CA ALA A 575 39.86 12.49 -3.65
C ALA A 575 40.07 11.08 -4.23
N ILE A 576 40.56 11.00 -5.47
CA ILE A 576 41.00 9.74 -6.08
C ILE A 576 42.34 9.35 -5.46
N VAL A 577 42.42 8.18 -4.83
CA VAL A 577 43.57 7.80 -3.97
C VAL A 577 44.54 6.82 -4.65
N TYR A 578 44.38 6.51 -5.94
CA TYR A 578 45.25 5.55 -6.65
C TYR A 578 46.36 6.22 -7.49
N PRO A 579 47.59 5.67 -7.49
CA PRO A 579 48.66 6.02 -8.43
C PRO A 579 48.63 5.19 -9.73
N TRP A 580 47.69 4.25 -9.88
CA TRP A 580 47.45 3.61 -11.17
C TRP A 580 46.66 4.59 -12.02
N ASP A 581 47.35 5.22 -12.95
CA ASP A 581 46.77 5.79 -14.15
C ASP A 581 45.66 4.86 -14.64
N PHE A 582 44.43 5.36 -14.80
CA PHE A 582 43.32 4.63 -15.41
C PHE A 582 43.65 4.44 -16.90
N GLY A 583 44.72 3.67 -17.19
CA GLY A 583 45.42 3.66 -18.46
C GLY A 583 44.45 3.63 -19.62
N ASP A 584 44.56 4.62 -20.51
CA ASP A 584 43.75 4.83 -21.71
C ASP A 584 42.21 4.66 -21.59
N TYR A 585 41.65 4.58 -20.38
CA TYR A 585 40.20 4.60 -20.17
C TYR A 585 39.72 6.03 -20.32
N LYS A 586 39.42 6.42 -21.56
CA LYS A 586 38.99 7.77 -21.95
C LYS A 586 37.78 8.33 -21.20
N LYS A 587 37.04 7.54 -20.42
CA LYS A 587 36.02 8.00 -19.46
C LYS A 587 35.78 6.89 -18.41
N PRO A 588 36.34 6.95 -17.18
CA PRO A 588 35.93 5.97 -16.16
C PRO A 588 34.44 6.18 -15.87
N ASN A 589 33.65 5.11 -15.99
CA ASN A 589 32.22 5.14 -15.74
C ASN A 589 31.95 5.17 -14.22
N LEU A 590 32.18 6.34 -13.61
CA LEU A 590 32.12 6.53 -12.15
C LEU A 590 30.70 6.45 -11.58
N HIS A 591 29.67 6.57 -12.42
CA HIS A 591 28.27 6.43 -11.99
C HIS A 591 27.81 4.99 -11.95
N HIS A 592 28.50 4.06 -12.62
CA HIS A 592 28.25 2.62 -12.55
C HIS A 592 29.43 1.87 -11.92
N PRO A 593 29.65 1.98 -10.59
CA PRO A 593 30.52 1.06 -9.88
C PRO A 593 30.13 -0.39 -10.15
N HIS A 594 31.15 -1.24 -10.25
CA HIS A 594 31.00 -2.69 -10.27
C HIS A 594 30.08 -3.19 -9.16
N SER A 595 29.51 -4.36 -9.38
CA SER A 595 28.75 -5.06 -8.34
C SER A 595 29.61 -5.31 -7.08
N TYR A 596 28.98 -5.46 -5.91
CA TYR A 596 29.70 -5.72 -4.66
C TYR A 596 30.62 -6.93 -4.76
N ARG A 597 30.13 -8.03 -5.34
CA ARG A 597 30.91 -9.25 -5.55
C ARG A 597 32.13 -8.99 -6.41
N GLU A 598 31.96 -8.30 -7.53
CA GLU A 598 33.05 -8.03 -8.46
C GLU A 598 34.08 -7.06 -7.85
N ALA A 599 33.63 -6.03 -7.13
CA ALA A 599 34.51 -5.08 -6.45
C ALA A 599 35.35 -5.75 -5.35
N MET A 600 34.73 -6.57 -4.50
CA MET A 600 35.44 -7.27 -3.43
C MET A 600 36.39 -8.34 -3.98
N HIS A 601 35.98 -9.12 -4.98
CA HIS A 601 36.86 -10.13 -5.57
C HIS A 601 38.06 -9.54 -6.30
N LYS A 602 37.87 -8.43 -7.04
CA LYS A 602 39.00 -7.73 -7.68
C LYS A 602 40.00 -7.18 -6.66
N LEU A 603 39.52 -6.68 -5.52
CA LEU A 603 40.37 -6.12 -4.47
C LEU A 603 41.11 -7.20 -3.66
N CYS A 604 40.39 -8.24 -3.21
CA CYS A 604 40.90 -9.22 -2.26
C CYS A 604 41.70 -10.35 -2.94
N ILE A 605 41.18 -10.95 -4.02
CA ILE A 605 41.81 -12.13 -4.66
C ILE A 605 43.20 -11.78 -5.21
N GLY A 606 43.32 -10.65 -5.92
CA GLY A 606 44.60 -10.19 -6.45
C GLY A 606 45.64 -9.94 -5.34
N CYS A 607 45.22 -9.26 -4.27
CA CYS A 607 46.09 -8.98 -3.13
C CYS A 607 46.52 -10.26 -2.40
N HIS A 608 45.59 -11.18 -2.16
CA HIS A 608 45.88 -12.46 -1.49
C HIS A 608 46.76 -13.35 -2.35
N ARG A 609 46.57 -13.37 -3.67
CA ARG A 609 47.45 -14.07 -4.61
C ARG A 609 48.88 -13.53 -4.55
N ALA A 610 49.04 -12.21 -4.51
CA ALA A 610 50.37 -11.61 -4.35
C ALA A 610 50.99 -12.01 -3.00
N LYS A 611 50.21 -11.96 -1.92
CA LYS A 611 50.69 -12.29 -0.57
C LYS A 611 50.98 -13.77 -0.37
N GLN A 612 50.27 -14.66 -1.07
CA GLN A 612 50.52 -16.11 -1.02
C GLN A 612 51.93 -16.42 -1.55
N ASN A 613 52.33 -15.76 -2.64
CA ASN A 613 53.65 -15.92 -3.25
C ASN A 613 54.74 -15.38 -2.32
N GLU A 614 54.49 -14.25 -1.66
CA GLU A 614 55.43 -13.67 -0.69
C GLU A 614 55.62 -14.54 0.55
N LEU A 615 54.54 -15.15 1.06
CA LEU A 615 54.55 -15.94 2.29
C LEU A 615 54.84 -17.43 2.07
N GLY A 616 55.02 -17.88 0.82
CA GLY A 616 55.18 -19.30 0.49
C GLY A 616 53.97 -20.16 0.86
N LYS A 617 52.76 -19.59 0.81
CA LYS A 617 51.49 -20.27 1.14
C LYS A 617 50.68 -20.49 -0.15
N THR A 618 49.88 -21.54 -0.18
CA THR A 618 49.01 -21.87 -1.32
C THR A 618 47.53 -21.72 -0.95
N GLY A 619 46.70 -21.34 -1.91
CA GLY A 619 45.24 -21.33 -1.78
C GLY A 619 44.68 -20.13 -1.01
N MET A 620 45.46 -19.06 -0.80
CA MET A 620 44.98 -17.86 -0.10
C MET A 620 43.99 -17.02 -0.94
N ASP A 621 44.03 -17.18 -2.26
CA ASP A 621 43.17 -16.51 -3.24
C ASP A 621 41.97 -17.37 -3.67
N GLU A 622 41.83 -18.57 -3.11
CA GLU A 622 40.68 -19.45 -3.35
C GLU A 622 39.45 -18.99 -2.56
N CYS A 623 38.27 -19.14 -3.17
CA CYS A 623 37.00 -18.74 -2.57
C CYS A 623 36.80 -19.39 -1.19
N GLY A 624 37.14 -20.67 -1.02
CA GLY A 624 36.97 -21.38 0.26
C GLY A 624 37.88 -20.88 1.39
N HIS A 625 38.96 -20.15 1.07
CA HIS A 625 39.80 -19.50 2.07
C HIS A 625 39.17 -18.20 2.59
N CYS A 626 38.48 -17.47 1.70
CA CYS A 626 37.80 -16.22 2.01
C CYS A 626 36.40 -16.45 2.57
N HIS A 627 35.70 -17.49 2.12
CA HIS A 627 34.34 -17.87 2.50
C HIS A 627 34.38 -19.18 3.28
N ARG A 628 34.41 -19.11 4.61
CA ARG A 628 34.22 -20.29 5.45
C ARG A 628 32.72 -20.56 5.58
N LYS A 629 32.30 -21.79 5.29
CA LYS A 629 30.96 -22.29 5.62
C LYS A 629 30.96 -22.58 7.12
N ASP A 630 30.55 -21.61 7.92
CA ASP A 630 30.26 -21.80 9.35
C ASP A 630 28.85 -22.35 9.54
#